data_AF-A0A2S6BUW8-F1
#
_entry.id   AF-A0A2S6BUW8-F1
#
_cell.length_a   1.000
_cell.length_b   1.000
_cell.length_c   1.000
_cell.angle_alpha   90.00
_cell.angle_beta   90.00
_cell.angle_gamma   90.00
#
_symmetry.space_group_name_H-M   'P 1'
#
loop_
_entity.id
_entity.type
_entity.pdbx_description
1 polymer ?
#
loop_
_entity_poly.entity_id
_entity_poly.type
_entity_poly.pdbx_seq_one_letter_code
_entity_poly.pdbx_strand_id
1 'polypeptide(L)'
;MAVSKIDVSKIDSGDVKNLTRQTASINGNTYGYLHAEPETGFTQTIISDAPTDSLQSYAFKFQVDDSYELCKSLGCASAIVAGHDWGSIMATHFALWHPSFVTHLVTVAVPFFPPSKDYAPLEAVIKQMPLLGYQLQWGSAEGIIENFTKEEDGMRKFLRAAYGGLTPEGEYPFTPENGYDFDRLPSVGDPALLDAKEQDYYVQEFSRNGMQGPCNYYRTTQANFEATRPLLDRVDGGRLKCPYLFVRAMEDILVTDEWVAFMVQHVDQLVVKEVDAGHWALWKKPKEVNEVLREWLESRNLLWSGK
;
A
#
# COMPACT_ATOMS: atom_id res chain seq x y z
N MET A 1 -11.05 14.11 3.99
CA MET A 1 -9.94 13.30 3.44
C MET A 1 -9.48 13.96 2.15
N ALA A 2 -8.37 14.68 2.18
CA ALA A 2 -7.72 15.19 0.98
C ALA A 2 -6.35 14.53 0.92
N VAL A 3 -6.18 13.57 0.03
CA VAL A 3 -4.88 13.05 -0.41
C VAL A 3 -4.21 14.15 -1.24
N SER A 4 -3.68 15.18 -0.59
CA SER A 4 -2.65 15.98 -1.24
C SER A 4 -1.42 15.10 -1.43
N LYS A 5 -0.69 15.29 -2.53
CA LYS A 5 0.72 14.86 -2.59
C LYS A 5 1.37 15.30 -1.27
N ILE A 6 1.99 14.37 -0.55
CA ILE A 6 2.52 14.65 0.78
C ILE A 6 3.58 15.75 0.61
N ASP A 7 3.30 16.94 1.14
CA ASP A 7 4.27 18.03 1.14
C ASP A 7 5.34 17.71 2.18
N VAL A 8 6.44 17.11 1.74
CA VAL A 8 7.52 16.65 2.64
C VAL A 8 8.14 17.80 3.43
N SER A 9 8.09 19.03 2.89
CA SER A 9 8.60 20.20 3.60
C SER A 9 7.79 20.50 4.86
N LYS A 10 6.58 19.96 4.94
CA LYS A 10 5.63 20.12 6.04
C LYS A 10 5.57 18.97 7.02
N ILE A 11 6.20 17.81 6.72
CA ILE A 11 6.29 16.67 7.63
C ILE A 11 7.18 17.04 8.84
N ASP A 12 8.27 17.76 8.61
CA ASP A 12 9.21 18.17 9.67
C ASP A 12 9.03 19.63 10.15
N SER A 13 8.25 20.46 9.43
CA SER A 13 8.04 21.88 9.79
C SER A 13 6.71 22.19 10.48
N GLY A 14 5.83 21.20 10.68
CA GLY A 14 4.54 21.41 11.37
C GLY A 14 3.45 22.11 10.55
N ASP A 15 3.68 22.31 9.24
CA ASP A 15 2.77 23.07 8.37
C ASP A 15 1.67 22.21 7.69
N VAL A 16 1.73 20.88 7.77
CA VAL A 16 0.50 20.06 7.74
C VAL A 16 0.00 20.13 9.17
N LYS A 17 -0.82 21.14 9.48
CA LYS A 17 -1.31 21.37 10.84
C LYS A 17 -1.72 20.04 11.46
N ASN A 18 -1.02 19.65 12.53
CA ASN A 18 -1.25 18.46 13.36
C ASN A 18 -0.76 17.10 12.84
N LEU A 19 0.04 17.00 11.77
CA LEU A 19 0.74 15.75 11.42
C LEU A 19 2.04 15.64 12.24
N THR A 20 2.19 14.58 13.02
CA THR A 20 3.33 14.36 13.93
C THR A 20 3.86 12.94 13.78
N ARG A 21 5.18 12.76 13.82
CA ARG A 21 5.76 11.41 13.96
C ARG A 21 5.68 10.99 15.42
N GLN A 22 5.15 9.80 15.65
CA GLN A 22 4.98 9.18 16.96
C GLN A 22 5.52 7.74 16.93
N THR A 23 5.63 7.13 18.10
CA THR A 23 5.99 5.72 18.25
C THR A 23 5.01 5.03 19.19
N ALA A 24 4.75 3.75 18.96
CA ALA A 24 3.94 2.91 19.83
C ALA A 24 4.59 1.54 20.00
N SER A 25 4.45 0.95 21.17
CA SER A 25 4.86 -0.44 21.42
C SER A 25 3.62 -1.34 21.38
N ILE A 26 3.53 -2.19 20.36
CA ILE A 26 2.39 -3.09 20.11
C ILE A 26 2.93 -4.52 19.99
N ASN A 27 2.37 -5.45 20.76
CA ASN A 27 2.72 -6.88 20.72
C ASN A 27 4.24 -7.17 20.81
N GLY A 28 4.99 -6.33 21.55
CA GLY A 28 6.44 -6.47 21.74
C GLY A 28 7.29 -5.80 20.65
N ASN A 29 6.67 -5.24 19.61
CA ASN A 29 7.33 -4.51 18.54
C ASN A 29 7.20 -3.00 18.75
N THR A 30 8.20 -2.23 18.30
CA THR A 30 8.12 -0.77 18.27
C THR A 30 7.79 -0.33 16.87
N TYR A 31 6.73 0.45 16.72
CA TYR A 31 6.25 0.97 15.45
C TYR A 31 6.38 2.48 15.45
N GLY A 32 7.06 3.04 14.44
CA GLY A 32 6.93 4.44 14.08
C GLY A 32 5.63 4.67 13.30
N TYR A 33 4.94 5.77 13.58
CA TYR A 33 3.80 6.18 12.77
C TYR A 33 3.65 7.69 12.65
N LEU A 34 3.17 8.15 11.50
CA LEU A 34 2.65 9.51 11.40
C LEU A 34 1.26 9.52 12.00
N HIS A 35 0.95 10.50 12.83
CA HIS A 35 -0.35 10.74 13.46
C HIS A 35 -0.82 12.13 13.08
N ALA A 36 -1.98 12.23 12.45
CA ALA A 36 -2.68 13.49 12.30
C ALA A 36 -3.88 13.53 13.24
N GLU A 37 -3.94 14.53 14.12
CA GLU A 37 -5.22 14.94 14.72
C GLU A 37 -5.83 16.01 13.83
N PRO A 38 -6.74 15.66 12.91
CA PRO A 38 -7.40 16.71 12.18
C PRO A 38 -8.32 17.45 13.16
N GLU A 39 -8.60 18.71 12.85
CA GLU A 39 -9.77 19.40 13.40
C GLU A 39 -11.06 18.55 13.14
N THR A 40 -11.00 17.57 12.22
CA THR A 40 -12.13 16.83 11.61
C THR A 40 -12.22 15.31 11.87
N GLY A 41 -11.59 14.74 12.90
CA GLY A 41 -11.79 13.34 13.36
C GLY A 41 -11.24 12.14 12.55
N PHE A 42 -10.11 12.24 11.82
CA PHE A 42 -9.47 11.14 11.08
C PHE A 42 -7.96 11.01 11.35
N THR A 43 -7.53 9.88 11.93
CA THR A 43 -6.11 9.57 12.09
C THR A 43 -5.56 8.88 10.84
N GLN A 44 -4.50 9.43 10.25
CA GLN A 44 -3.61 8.67 9.37
C GLN A 44 -2.55 8.02 10.25
N THR A 45 -2.25 6.74 10.02
CA THR A 45 -1.19 5.97 10.69
C THR A 45 -0.36 5.29 9.61
N ILE A 46 0.96 5.55 9.56
CA ILE A 46 1.90 4.86 8.65
C ILE A 46 2.81 4.00 9.49
N ILE A 47 2.63 2.69 9.53
CA ILE A 47 3.48 1.82 10.35
C ILE A 47 4.85 1.64 9.66
N SER A 48 5.87 2.33 10.17
CA SER A 48 7.27 2.13 9.81
C SER A 48 7.98 1.53 11.01
N ASP A 49 8.13 0.20 11.04
CA ASP A 49 9.18 -0.58 11.73
C ASP A 49 8.62 -1.98 12.04
N ALA A 50 8.78 -2.93 11.11
CA ALA A 50 8.52 -4.34 11.41
C ALA A 50 9.84 -5.05 11.75
N PRO A 51 9.88 -5.95 12.76
CA PRO A 51 11.07 -6.72 13.07
C PRO A 51 11.58 -7.47 11.84
N THR A 52 12.86 -7.32 11.51
CA THR A 52 13.50 -7.94 10.34
C THR A 52 13.77 -9.44 10.52
N ASP A 53 13.64 -9.94 11.74
CA ASP A 53 14.17 -11.25 12.13
C ASP A 53 13.20 -12.41 11.86
N SER A 54 11.97 -12.12 11.45
CA SER A 54 10.95 -13.12 11.12
C SER A 54 10.05 -12.68 9.97
N LEU A 55 9.90 -13.55 8.96
CA LEU A 55 8.93 -13.37 7.88
C LEU A 55 7.49 -13.47 8.37
N GLN A 56 7.23 -14.17 9.48
CA GLN A 56 5.88 -14.33 10.02
C GLN A 56 5.27 -12.98 10.42
N SER A 57 6.08 -12.05 10.95
CA SER A 57 5.63 -10.70 11.30
C SER A 57 5.17 -9.88 10.10
N TYR A 58 5.60 -10.25 8.88
CA TYR A 58 5.17 -9.61 7.63
C TYR A 58 3.93 -10.27 7.01
N ALA A 59 3.42 -11.38 7.57
CA ALA A 59 2.17 -11.94 7.08
C ALA A 59 0.99 -11.04 7.46
N PHE A 60 0.04 -10.86 6.54
CA PHE A 60 -0.99 -9.82 6.59
C PHE A 60 -1.77 -9.85 7.90
N LYS A 61 -2.10 -11.04 8.41
CA LYS A 61 -2.82 -11.21 9.68
C LYS A 61 -2.13 -10.50 10.84
N PHE A 62 -0.82 -10.70 11.02
CA PHE A 62 -0.08 -10.12 12.13
C PHE A 62 0.01 -8.61 11.98
N GLN A 63 0.25 -8.12 10.76
CA GLN A 63 0.31 -6.69 10.48
C GLN A 63 -1.04 -5.99 10.72
N VAL A 64 -2.16 -6.61 10.33
CA VAL A 64 -3.48 -6.01 10.56
C VAL A 64 -3.92 -6.09 12.02
N ASP A 65 -3.52 -7.15 12.76
CA ASP A 65 -3.74 -7.22 14.21
C ASP A 65 -2.99 -6.09 14.93
N ASP A 66 -1.72 -5.87 14.58
CA ASP A 66 -0.91 -4.79 15.17
C ASP A 66 -1.47 -3.42 14.83
N SER A 67 -1.95 -3.24 13.59
CA SER A 67 -2.64 -2.03 13.17
C SER A 67 -3.94 -1.82 13.95
N TYR A 68 -4.70 -2.90 14.21
CA TYR A 68 -5.92 -2.86 14.99
C TYR A 68 -5.65 -2.47 16.44
N GLU A 69 -4.66 -3.08 17.08
CA GLU A 69 -4.24 -2.73 18.45
C GLU A 69 -3.71 -1.29 18.54
N LEU A 70 -2.99 -0.81 17.51
CA LEU A 70 -2.59 0.58 17.42
C LEU A 70 -3.82 1.51 17.39
N CYS A 71 -4.80 1.25 16.54
CA CYS A 71 -6.06 2.00 16.53
C CYS A 71 -6.78 1.95 17.89
N LYS A 72 -6.82 0.80 18.57
CA LYS A 72 -7.39 0.66 19.91
C LYS A 72 -6.63 1.51 20.94
N SER A 73 -5.30 1.54 20.89
CA SER A 73 -4.46 2.34 21.78
C SER A 73 -4.66 3.84 21.59
N LEU A 74 -5.00 4.27 20.37
CA LEU A 74 -5.33 5.66 20.02
C LEU A 74 -6.78 6.03 20.39
N GLY A 75 -7.53 5.12 21.03
CA GLY A 75 -8.90 5.35 21.47
C GLY A 75 -9.95 5.19 20.38
N CYS A 76 -9.59 4.67 19.20
CA CYS A 76 -10.55 4.44 18.13
C CYS A 76 -11.54 3.33 18.52
N ALA A 77 -12.84 3.61 18.39
CA ALA A 77 -13.90 2.62 18.51
C ALA A 77 -14.20 1.91 17.18
N SER A 78 -13.91 2.57 16.06
CA SER A 78 -14.07 2.08 14.69
C SER A 78 -13.22 2.94 13.74
N ALA A 79 -13.05 2.52 12.49
CA ALA A 79 -12.26 3.26 11.49
C ALA A 79 -12.86 3.23 10.07
N ILE A 80 -12.51 4.25 9.28
CA ILE A 80 -12.45 4.14 7.82
C ILE A 80 -11.03 3.73 7.48
N VAL A 81 -10.84 2.63 6.76
CA VAL A 81 -9.51 2.13 6.40
C VAL A 81 -9.26 2.42 4.93
N ALA A 82 -8.11 3.00 4.61
CA ALA A 82 -7.72 3.33 3.25
C ALA A 82 -6.32 2.77 2.94
N GLY A 83 -6.09 2.36 1.69
CA GLY A 83 -4.78 1.87 1.27
C GLY A 83 -4.53 1.90 -0.23
N HIS A 84 -3.27 2.05 -0.63
CA HIS A 84 -2.79 2.02 -2.02
C HIS A 84 -1.74 0.92 -2.17
N ASP A 85 -1.70 0.23 -3.31
CA ASP A 85 -0.78 -0.87 -3.60
C ASP A 85 -0.81 -1.98 -2.51
N TRP A 86 0.32 -2.34 -1.88
CA TRP A 86 0.35 -3.24 -0.71
C TRP A 86 -0.53 -2.75 0.44
N GLY A 87 -0.69 -1.44 0.58
CA GLY A 87 -1.65 -0.85 1.52
C GLY A 87 -3.10 -1.22 1.19
N SER A 88 -3.47 -1.39 -0.08
CA SER A 88 -4.81 -1.89 -0.46
C SER A 88 -4.99 -3.35 -0.01
N ILE A 89 -3.95 -4.17 -0.14
CA ILE A 89 -3.95 -5.55 0.35
C ILE A 89 -4.10 -5.55 1.89
N MET A 90 -3.35 -4.72 2.62
CA MET A 90 -3.50 -4.61 4.07
C MET A 90 -4.89 -4.10 4.48
N ALA A 91 -5.41 -3.07 3.81
CA ALA A 91 -6.71 -2.48 4.12
C ALA A 91 -7.87 -3.48 3.94
N THR A 92 -7.84 -4.25 2.85
CA THR A 92 -8.82 -5.32 2.62
C THR A 92 -8.69 -6.45 3.64
N HIS A 93 -7.48 -6.85 4.02
CA HIS A 93 -7.26 -7.84 5.08
C HIS A 93 -7.68 -7.33 6.46
N PHE A 94 -7.49 -6.05 6.76
CA PHE A 94 -7.98 -5.43 8.00
C PHE A 94 -9.50 -5.56 8.07
N ALA A 95 -10.21 -5.21 6.99
CA ALA A 95 -11.65 -5.35 6.90
C ALA A 95 -12.13 -6.81 7.00
N LEU A 96 -11.36 -7.77 6.47
CA LEU A 96 -11.64 -9.19 6.64
C LEU A 96 -11.47 -9.65 8.09
N TRP A 97 -10.39 -9.26 8.76
CA TRP A 97 -10.09 -9.74 10.11
C TRP A 97 -10.86 -9.02 11.22
N HIS A 98 -11.14 -7.73 11.04
CA HIS A 98 -11.83 -6.88 12.01
C HIS A 98 -13.11 -6.24 11.42
N PRO A 99 -14.07 -7.04 10.91
CA PRO A 99 -15.22 -6.54 10.15
C PRO A 99 -16.18 -5.68 10.98
N SER A 100 -16.21 -5.84 12.31
CA SER A 100 -17.00 -4.99 13.21
C SER A 100 -16.33 -3.65 13.52
N PHE A 101 -15.03 -3.52 13.27
CA PHE A 101 -14.27 -2.30 13.51
C PHE A 101 -14.19 -1.40 12.27
N VAL A 102 -14.15 -2.00 11.08
CA VAL A 102 -14.10 -1.26 9.81
C VAL A 102 -15.49 -0.84 9.38
N THR A 103 -15.74 0.46 9.42
CA THR A 103 -17.02 1.02 8.95
C THR A 103 -17.06 1.14 7.43
N HIS A 104 -15.94 1.52 6.82
CA HIS A 104 -15.81 1.84 5.39
C HIS A 104 -14.39 1.52 4.93
N LEU A 105 -14.28 1.06 3.67
CA LEU A 105 -13.01 0.70 3.05
C LEU A 105 -12.79 1.53 1.78
N VAL A 106 -11.57 2.00 1.60
CA VAL A 106 -11.12 2.70 0.39
C VAL A 106 -9.83 2.06 -0.10
N THR A 107 -9.74 1.72 -1.37
CA THR A 107 -8.46 1.31 -1.96
C THR A 107 -8.21 1.98 -3.30
N VAL A 108 -6.93 2.06 -3.68
CA VAL A 108 -6.49 2.66 -4.93
C VAL A 108 -5.50 1.72 -5.61
N ALA A 109 -5.63 1.56 -6.93
CA ALA A 109 -4.83 0.69 -7.79
C ALA A 109 -5.11 -0.81 -7.65
N VAL A 110 -4.76 -1.45 -6.52
CA VAL A 110 -4.78 -2.92 -6.42
C VAL A 110 -6.15 -3.47 -6.01
N PRO A 111 -6.78 -4.36 -6.80
CA PRO A 111 -8.08 -4.94 -6.48
C PRO A 111 -8.00 -5.98 -5.35
N PHE A 112 -9.15 -6.27 -4.74
CA PHE A 112 -9.27 -7.30 -3.71
C PHE A 112 -9.35 -8.70 -4.31
N PHE A 113 -8.55 -9.61 -3.76
CA PHE A 113 -8.63 -11.05 -4.00
C PHE A 113 -9.03 -11.75 -2.69
N PRO A 114 -10.10 -12.57 -2.69
CA PRO A 114 -10.49 -13.35 -1.53
C PRO A 114 -9.46 -14.43 -1.19
N PRO A 115 -9.45 -14.93 0.06
CA PRO A 115 -8.61 -16.06 0.45
C PRO A 115 -8.75 -17.27 -0.50
N SER A 116 -7.63 -17.85 -0.89
CA SER A 116 -7.60 -19.06 -1.72
C SER A 116 -7.78 -20.32 -0.88
N LYS A 117 -8.46 -21.33 -1.42
CA LYS A 117 -8.58 -22.66 -0.80
C LYS A 117 -7.28 -23.46 -0.85
N ASP A 118 -6.54 -23.30 -1.95
CA ASP A 118 -5.33 -24.05 -2.24
C ASP A 118 -4.12 -23.12 -2.27
N TYR A 119 -3.00 -23.60 -1.74
CA TYR A 119 -1.73 -22.91 -1.84
C TYR A 119 -1.11 -23.16 -3.22
N ALA A 120 -0.67 -22.09 -3.86
CA ALA A 120 0.16 -22.15 -5.05
C ALA A 120 1.45 -21.35 -4.80
N PRO A 121 2.64 -21.95 -5.05
CA PRO A 121 3.89 -21.19 -5.08
C PRO A 121 3.81 -20.06 -6.10
N LEU A 122 4.55 -18.98 -5.86
CA LEU A 122 4.51 -17.77 -6.70
C LEU A 122 4.84 -18.10 -8.18
N GLU A 123 5.79 -18.99 -8.44
CA GLU A 123 6.16 -19.45 -9.78
C GLU A 123 5.00 -20.17 -10.50
N ALA A 124 4.13 -20.84 -9.76
CA ALA A 124 2.93 -21.47 -10.32
C ALA A 124 1.85 -20.42 -10.63
N VAL A 125 1.69 -19.42 -9.76
CA VAL A 125 0.76 -18.29 -9.97
C VAL A 125 1.17 -17.48 -11.21
N ILE A 126 2.46 -17.16 -11.36
CA ILE A 126 2.98 -16.35 -12.48
C ILE A 126 2.72 -17.00 -13.85
N LYS A 127 2.66 -18.33 -13.93
CA LYS A 127 2.29 -19.02 -15.19
C LYS A 127 0.88 -18.67 -15.68
N GLN A 128 -0.02 -18.30 -14.76
CA GLN A 128 -1.38 -17.88 -15.06
C GLN A 128 -1.53 -16.35 -15.02
N MET A 129 -0.71 -15.67 -14.22
CA MET A 129 -0.72 -14.22 -14.02
C MET A 129 0.69 -13.63 -14.25
N PRO A 130 1.14 -13.51 -15.51
CA PRO A 130 2.52 -13.08 -15.82
C PRO A 130 2.90 -11.69 -15.28
N LEU A 131 1.91 -10.80 -15.12
CA LEU A 131 2.12 -9.45 -14.56
C LEU A 131 2.58 -9.44 -13.10
N LEU A 132 2.57 -10.58 -12.42
CA LEU A 132 3.14 -10.74 -11.08
C LEU A 132 4.61 -11.20 -11.12
N GLY A 133 5.22 -11.30 -12.30
CA GLY A 133 6.58 -11.83 -12.48
C GLY A 133 7.65 -11.04 -11.71
N TYR A 134 7.50 -9.71 -11.64
CA TYR A 134 8.37 -8.82 -10.87
C TYR A 134 8.48 -9.24 -9.39
N GLN A 135 7.48 -9.90 -8.83
CA GLN A 135 7.49 -10.33 -7.44
C GLN A 135 8.59 -11.34 -7.13
N LEU A 136 9.09 -12.10 -8.13
CA LEU A 136 10.27 -12.96 -7.95
C LEU A 136 11.54 -12.14 -7.69
N GLN A 137 11.67 -10.98 -8.34
CA GLN A 137 12.79 -10.07 -8.10
C GLN A 137 12.71 -9.45 -6.71
N TRP A 138 11.52 -9.00 -6.29
CA TRP A 138 11.32 -8.40 -4.97
C TRP A 138 11.43 -9.41 -3.83
N GLY A 139 10.94 -10.63 -4.03
CA GLY A 139 11.00 -11.71 -3.05
C GLY A 139 12.31 -12.50 -3.07
N SER A 140 13.27 -12.14 -3.93
CA SER A 140 14.47 -12.95 -4.16
C SER A 140 15.23 -13.25 -2.87
N ALA A 141 15.63 -14.53 -2.71
CA ALA A 141 16.46 -14.99 -1.60
C ALA A 141 17.89 -14.42 -1.67
N GLU A 142 18.33 -13.99 -2.87
CA GLU A 142 19.63 -13.33 -3.06
C GLU A 142 19.61 -11.85 -2.63
N GLY A 143 18.41 -11.30 -2.33
CA GLY A 143 18.26 -9.92 -1.88
C GLY A 143 18.67 -8.90 -2.94
N ILE A 144 18.30 -9.12 -4.20
CA ILE A 144 18.81 -8.33 -5.34
C ILE A 144 18.46 -6.84 -5.19
N ILE A 145 17.22 -6.51 -4.80
CA ILE A 145 16.82 -5.12 -4.54
C ILE A 145 17.60 -4.56 -3.35
N GLU A 146 17.71 -5.30 -2.24
CA GLU A 146 18.43 -4.86 -1.06
C GLU A 146 19.91 -4.60 -1.34
N ASN A 147 20.56 -5.44 -2.14
CA ASN A 147 21.95 -5.27 -2.53
C ASN A 147 22.15 -4.03 -3.40
N PHE A 148 21.27 -3.78 -4.37
CA PHE A 148 21.34 -2.58 -5.21
C PHE A 148 21.09 -1.30 -4.42
N THR A 149 20.15 -1.34 -3.47
CA THR A 149 19.72 -0.18 -2.68
C THR A 149 20.48 -0.01 -1.36
N LYS A 150 21.51 -0.82 -1.13
CA LYS A 150 22.29 -0.82 0.11
C LYS A 150 22.93 0.52 0.43
N GLU A 151 23.41 1.21 -0.61
CA GLU A 151 24.01 2.54 -0.50
C GLU A 151 23.02 3.61 -0.97
N GLU A 152 23.11 4.82 -0.41
CA GLU A 152 22.17 5.93 -0.68
C GLU A 152 22.03 6.24 -2.19
N ASP A 153 23.13 6.20 -2.94
CA ASP A 153 23.11 6.42 -4.40
C ASP A 153 22.29 5.36 -5.15
N GLY A 154 22.41 4.10 -4.75
CA GLY A 154 21.61 3.00 -5.29
C GLY A 154 20.12 3.15 -4.93
N MET A 155 19.83 3.47 -3.66
CA MET A 155 18.48 3.80 -3.19
C MET A 155 17.86 4.93 -4.02
N ARG A 156 18.61 6.02 -4.24
CA ARG A 156 18.17 7.17 -5.03
C ARG A 156 17.84 6.80 -6.46
N LYS A 157 18.69 6.03 -7.15
CA LYS A 157 18.45 5.55 -8.52
C LYS A 157 17.23 4.65 -8.62
N PHE A 158 17.08 3.73 -7.66
CA PHE A 158 15.91 2.87 -7.57
C PHE A 158 14.62 3.67 -7.38
N LEU A 159 14.60 4.60 -6.43
CA LEU A 159 13.43 5.45 -6.18
C LEU A 159 13.13 6.41 -7.33
N ARG A 160 14.13 6.87 -8.09
CA ARG A 160 13.89 7.63 -9.33
C ARG A 160 13.03 6.83 -10.30
N ALA A 161 13.44 5.59 -10.59
CA ALA A 161 12.70 4.71 -11.47
C ALA A 161 11.30 4.41 -10.91
N ALA A 162 11.21 4.07 -9.62
CA ALA A 162 9.93 3.77 -8.96
C ALA A 162 8.93 4.94 -9.08
N TYR A 163 9.41 6.18 -8.96
CA TYR A 163 8.58 7.39 -9.06
C TYR A 163 8.60 8.05 -10.45
N GLY A 164 8.77 7.24 -11.49
CA GLY A 164 8.48 7.63 -12.86
C GLY A 164 9.63 8.30 -13.61
N GLY A 165 10.87 8.12 -13.14
CA GLY A 165 12.07 8.46 -13.90
C GLY A 165 12.21 7.57 -15.14
N LEU A 166 12.68 8.16 -16.24
CA LEU A 166 12.89 7.49 -17.51
C LEU A 166 14.38 7.39 -17.84
N THR A 167 14.73 6.39 -18.62
CA THR A 167 16.04 6.30 -19.29
C THR A 167 16.20 7.40 -20.35
N PRO A 168 17.42 7.68 -20.86
CA PRO A 168 17.63 8.68 -21.90
C PRO A 168 16.83 8.42 -23.18
N GLU A 169 16.50 7.15 -23.43
CA GLU A 169 15.67 6.70 -24.56
C GLU A 169 14.17 6.93 -24.33
N GLY A 170 13.76 7.38 -23.14
CA GLY A 170 12.37 7.64 -22.79
C GLY A 170 11.60 6.41 -22.30
N GLU A 171 12.29 5.35 -21.89
CA GLU A 171 11.67 4.10 -21.43
C GLU A 171 11.73 3.93 -19.92
N TYR A 172 10.73 3.25 -19.36
CA TYR A 172 10.74 2.80 -17.97
C TYR A 172 11.67 1.60 -17.81
N PRO A 173 12.62 1.61 -16.85
CA PRO A 173 13.49 0.48 -16.57
C PRO A 173 12.77 -0.56 -15.68
N PHE A 174 11.50 -0.84 -15.96
CA PHE A 174 10.66 -1.78 -15.22
C PHE A 174 9.64 -2.44 -16.15
N THR A 175 9.40 -3.74 -15.97
CA THR A 175 8.27 -4.46 -16.58
C THR A 175 7.55 -5.30 -15.52
N PRO A 176 6.21 -5.44 -15.58
CA PRO A 176 5.48 -6.31 -14.67
C PRO A 176 5.99 -7.76 -14.68
N GLU A 177 6.48 -8.25 -15.81
CA GLU A 177 6.93 -9.63 -15.97
C GLU A 177 8.31 -9.88 -15.34
N ASN A 178 9.20 -8.89 -15.32
CA ASN A 178 10.60 -9.10 -14.92
C ASN A 178 11.08 -8.23 -13.75
N GLY A 179 10.34 -7.19 -13.40
CA GLY A 179 10.78 -6.18 -12.44
C GLY A 179 11.70 -5.13 -13.06
N TYR A 180 12.56 -4.54 -12.23
CA TYR A 180 13.49 -3.49 -12.62
C TYR A 180 14.69 -4.02 -13.39
N ASP A 181 15.12 -3.26 -14.40
CA ASP A 181 16.38 -3.48 -15.10
C ASP A 181 17.50 -2.72 -14.39
N PHE A 182 18.26 -3.44 -13.55
CA PHE A 182 19.34 -2.87 -12.74
C PHE A 182 20.52 -2.32 -13.55
N ASP A 183 20.73 -2.80 -14.79
CA ASP A 183 21.77 -2.27 -15.67
C ASP A 183 21.37 -0.89 -16.23
N ARG A 184 20.06 -0.63 -16.32
CA ARG A 184 19.50 0.63 -16.81
C ARG A 184 19.20 1.64 -15.70
N LEU A 185 18.98 1.21 -14.47
CA LEU A 185 18.72 2.13 -13.33
C LEU A 185 19.75 3.27 -13.19
N PRO A 186 21.07 3.08 -13.42
CA PRO A 186 22.04 4.16 -13.33
C PRO A 186 21.86 5.29 -14.35
N SER A 187 21.18 5.06 -15.47
CA SER A 187 20.94 6.08 -16.51
C SER A 187 19.62 6.84 -16.34
N VAL A 188 18.81 6.47 -15.35
CA VAL A 188 17.50 7.06 -15.11
C VAL A 188 17.64 8.52 -14.68
N GLY A 189 16.90 9.40 -15.38
CA GLY A 189 16.81 10.81 -15.07
C GLY A 189 15.99 11.11 -13.82
N ASP A 190 15.68 12.39 -13.62
CA ASP A 190 14.88 12.82 -12.47
C ASP A 190 13.45 12.22 -12.51
N PRO A 191 12.85 11.94 -11.34
CA PRO A 191 11.55 11.32 -11.27
C PRO A 191 10.46 12.27 -11.76
N ALA A 192 9.51 11.77 -12.54
CA ALA A 192 8.39 12.59 -13.02
C ALA A 192 7.39 12.95 -11.91
N LEU A 193 7.35 12.18 -10.81
CA LEU A 193 6.34 12.31 -9.77
C LEU A 193 6.83 12.99 -8.49
N LEU A 194 8.13 13.22 -8.32
CA LEU A 194 8.69 13.81 -7.11
C LEU A 194 9.53 15.04 -7.47
N ASP A 195 9.47 16.08 -6.64
CA ASP A 195 10.48 17.12 -6.65
C ASP A 195 11.76 16.67 -5.90
N ALA A 196 12.81 17.49 -5.95
CA ALA A 196 14.08 17.15 -5.33
C ALA A 196 14.00 16.96 -3.81
N LYS A 197 13.16 17.73 -3.11
CA LYS A 197 13.00 17.62 -1.66
C LYS A 197 12.25 16.35 -1.29
N GLU A 198 11.20 16.02 -2.04
CA GLU A 198 10.45 14.78 -1.86
C GLU A 198 11.33 13.57 -2.13
N GLN A 199 12.13 13.62 -3.19
CA GLN A 199 13.09 12.58 -3.48
C GLN A 199 14.10 12.40 -2.33
N ASP A 200 14.69 13.49 -1.83
CA ASP A 200 15.62 13.44 -0.70
C ASP A 200 14.96 12.83 0.55
N TYR A 201 13.72 13.21 0.85
CA TYR A 201 12.96 12.66 1.96
C TYR A 201 12.77 11.14 1.84
N TYR A 202 12.30 10.65 0.68
CA TYR A 202 12.11 9.21 0.49
C TYR A 202 13.44 8.45 0.54
N VAL A 203 14.51 8.99 -0.06
CA VAL A 203 15.84 8.38 0.03
C VAL A 203 16.27 8.26 1.48
N GLN A 204 16.16 9.32 2.27
CA GLN A 204 16.51 9.31 3.69
C GLN A 204 15.66 8.29 4.47
N GLU A 205 14.34 8.29 4.28
CA GLU A 205 13.46 7.39 5.02
C GLU A 205 13.72 5.91 4.71
N PHE A 206 13.87 5.56 3.43
CA PHE A 206 14.18 4.17 3.05
C PHE A 206 15.61 3.76 3.42
N SER A 207 16.58 4.68 3.41
CA SER A 207 17.96 4.38 3.82
C SER A 207 18.13 4.12 5.32
N ARG A 208 17.19 4.52 6.17
CA ARG A 208 17.26 4.26 7.64
C ARG A 208 17.25 2.78 7.97
N ASN A 209 16.39 2.02 7.30
CA ASN A 209 16.16 0.60 7.57
C ASN A 209 16.46 -0.30 6.34
N GLY A 210 16.75 0.30 5.19
CA GLY A 210 16.95 -0.40 3.93
C GLY A 210 15.66 -1.00 3.35
N MET A 211 15.81 -1.78 2.28
CA MET A 211 14.69 -2.37 1.53
C MET A 211 14.23 -3.74 2.03
N GLN A 212 14.85 -4.31 3.07
CA GLN A 212 14.51 -5.66 3.55
C GLN A 212 13.04 -5.77 3.97
N GLY A 213 12.55 -4.80 4.76
CA GLY A 213 11.15 -4.78 5.21
C GLY A 213 10.17 -4.73 4.04
N PRO A 214 10.28 -3.75 3.13
CA PRO A 214 9.49 -3.71 1.89
C PRO A 214 9.57 -5.01 1.08
N CYS A 215 10.75 -5.59 0.88
CA CYS A 215 10.91 -6.86 0.15
C CYS A 215 10.25 -8.04 0.87
N ASN A 216 10.20 -8.06 2.21
CA ASN A 216 9.58 -9.15 2.97
C ASN A 216 8.07 -9.29 2.72
N TYR A 217 7.36 -8.23 2.30
CA TYR A 217 5.96 -8.35 1.87
C TYR A 217 5.81 -9.38 0.74
N TYR A 218 6.79 -9.47 -0.15
CA TYR A 218 6.82 -10.42 -1.28
C TYR A 218 7.28 -11.84 -0.89
N ARG A 219 7.81 -12.02 0.33
CA ARG A 219 8.35 -13.30 0.84
C ARG A 219 7.35 -14.08 1.71
N THR A 220 6.11 -13.61 1.82
CA THR A 220 5.13 -14.13 2.80
C THR A 220 3.98 -14.91 2.19
N THR A 221 4.02 -15.27 0.91
CA THR A 221 2.92 -15.96 0.21
C THR A 221 2.38 -17.18 0.97
N GLN A 222 3.26 -18.07 1.44
CA GLN A 222 2.87 -19.23 2.23
C GLN A 222 2.30 -18.85 3.60
N ALA A 223 2.96 -17.95 4.33
CA ALA A 223 2.50 -17.50 5.63
C ALA A 223 1.13 -16.80 5.55
N ASN A 224 0.88 -16.03 4.49
CA ASN A 224 -0.41 -15.41 4.21
C ASN A 224 -1.48 -16.44 3.89
N PHE A 225 -1.15 -17.45 3.07
CA PHE A 225 -2.07 -18.56 2.80
C PHE A 225 -2.48 -19.28 4.10
N GLU A 226 -1.50 -19.68 4.91
CA GLU A 226 -1.75 -20.38 6.18
C GLU A 226 -2.57 -19.52 7.14
N ALA A 227 -2.23 -18.24 7.27
CA ALA A 227 -2.93 -17.31 8.15
C ALA A 227 -4.36 -17.03 7.72
N THR A 228 -4.67 -17.06 6.42
CA THR A 228 -6.01 -16.78 5.88
C THR A 228 -6.95 -17.99 5.88
N ARG A 229 -6.46 -19.21 6.14
CA ARG A 229 -7.29 -20.43 6.22
C ARG A 229 -8.54 -20.29 7.09
N PRO A 230 -8.48 -19.72 8.32
CA PRO A 230 -9.67 -19.57 9.16
C PRO A 230 -10.75 -18.65 8.56
N LEU A 231 -10.41 -17.80 7.57
CA LEU A 231 -11.40 -16.97 6.87
C LEU A 231 -12.28 -17.79 5.92
N LEU A 232 -11.77 -18.91 5.39
CA LEU A 232 -12.52 -19.80 4.51
C LEU A 232 -13.66 -20.52 5.23
N ASP A 233 -13.49 -20.78 6.52
CA ASP A 233 -14.47 -21.45 7.37
C ASP A 233 -15.58 -20.51 7.87
N ARG A 234 -15.48 -19.20 7.58
CA ARG A 234 -16.50 -18.23 7.97
C ARG A 234 -17.77 -18.41 7.14
N VAL A 235 -18.92 -18.14 7.74
CA VAL A 235 -20.25 -18.25 7.11
C VAL A 235 -20.36 -17.38 5.85
N ASP A 236 -19.63 -16.27 5.80
CA ASP A 236 -19.58 -15.38 4.64
C ASP A 236 -18.51 -15.75 3.61
N GLY A 237 -17.74 -16.82 3.83
CA GLY A 237 -16.70 -17.32 2.94
C GLY A 237 -15.54 -16.33 2.74
N GLY A 238 -15.28 -15.44 3.71
CA GLY A 238 -14.21 -14.45 3.60
C GLY A 238 -14.50 -13.32 2.61
N ARG A 239 -15.79 -12.97 2.43
CA ARG A 239 -16.22 -11.82 1.62
C ARG A 239 -16.12 -10.50 2.38
N LEU A 240 -15.81 -9.41 1.68
CA LEU A 240 -15.87 -8.06 2.25
C LEU A 240 -17.32 -7.57 2.36
N LYS A 241 -17.69 -7.11 3.57
CA LYS A 241 -19.06 -6.70 3.92
C LYS A 241 -19.26 -5.20 4.09
N CYS A 242 -18.22 -4.45 4.46
CA CYS A 242 -18.34 -3.01 4.63
C CYS A 242 -18.49 -2.31 3.27
N PRO A 243 -19.11 -1.11 3.21
CA PRO A 243 -19.05 -0.26 2.04
C PRO A 243 -17.60 -0.04 1.58
N TYR A 244 -17.34 -0.33 0.32
CA TYR A 244 -15.99 -0.35 -0.25
C TYR A 244 -15.95 0.52 -1.51
N LEU A 245 -15.11 1.56 -1.50
CA LEU A 245 -14.70 2.30 -2.68
C LEU A 245 -13.38 1.75 -3.23
N PHE A 246 -13.39 1.28 -4.48
CA PHE A 246 -12.19 0.99 -5.25
C PHE A 246 -11.97 2.09 -6.28
N VAL A 247 -10.83 2.78 -6.20
CA VAL A 247 -10.38 3.76 -7.19
C VAL A 247 -9.41 3.08 -8.15
N ARG A 248 -9.90 2.75 -9.33
CA ARG A 248 -9.16 2.12 -10.41
C ARG A 248 -8.31 3.15 -11.15
N ALA A 249 -7.02 2.87 -11.26
CA ALA A 249 -6.09 3.62 -12.11
C ALA A 249 -6.11 3.00 -13.52
N MET A 250 -6.57 3.74 -14.52
CA MET A 250 -6.85 3.21 -15.87
C MET A 250 -5.61 2.91 -16.70
N GLU A 251 -4.48 3.53 -16.37
CA GLU A 251 -3.19 3.32 -17.05
C GLU A 251 -2.24 2.45 -16.21
N ASP A 252 -2.73 1.78 -15.17
CA ASP A 252 -1.92 0.91 -14.33
C ASP A 252 -1.54 -0.38 -15.07
N ILE A 253 -0.25 -0.54 -15.33
CA ILE A 253 0.32 -1.69 -16.04
C ILE A 253 0.32 -2.99 -15.23
N LEU A 254 0.00 -2.93 -13.92
CA LEU A 254 -0.02 -4.10 -13.03
C LEU A 254 -1.42 -4.72 -12.89
N VAL A 255 -2.49 -4.03 -13.31
CA VAL A 255 -3.87 -4.43 -13.00
C VAL A 255 -4.70 -4.57 -14.27
N THR A 256 -5.41 -5.69 -14.40
CA THR A 256 -6.24 -5.99 -15.57
C THR A 256 -7.74 -5.83 -15.31
N ASP A 257 -8.51 -5.61 -16.38
CA ASP A 257 -9.98 -5.61 -16.35
C ASP A 257 -10.54 -6.90 -15.72
N GLU A 258 -9.92 -8.04 -16.01
CA GLU A 258 -10.35 -9.35 -15.50
C GLU A 258 -10.22 -9.43 -13.98
N TRP A 259 -9.14 -8.88 -13.41
CA TRP A 259 -8.94 -8.87 -11.96
C TRP A 259 -9.95 -7.96 -11.26
N VAL A 260 -10.28 -6.81 -11.86
CA VAL A 260 -11.33 -5.92 -11.35
C VAL A 260 -12.69 -6.60 -11.44
N ALA A 261 -13.02 -7.23 -12.56
CA ALA A 261 -14.27 -7.98 -12.74
C ALA A 261 -14.39 -9.14 -11.74
N PHE A 262 -13.28 -9.83 -11.45
CA PHE A 262 -13.23 -10.86 -10.42
C PHE A 262 -13.52 -10.30 -9.03
N MET A 263 -12.91 -9.18 -8.64
CA MET A 263 -13.22 -8.51 -7.36
C MET A 263 -14.71 -8.16 -7.23
N VAL A 264 -15.34 -7.64 -8.30
CA VAL A 264 -16.77 -7.26 -8.30
C VAL A 264 -17.68 -8.42 -7.87
N GLN A 265 -17.30 -9.67 -8.17
CA GLN A 265 -18.07 -10.85 -7.78
C GLN A 265 -17.94 -11.21 -6.28
N HIS A 266 -16.92 -10.67 -5.60
CA HIS A 266 -16.51 -11.05 -4.24
C HIS A 266 -16.75 -9.98 -3.17
N VAL A 267 -17.29 -8.83 -3.55
CA VAL A 267 -17.56 -7.71 -2.65
C VAL A 267 -19.04 -7.34 -2.71
N ASP A 268 -19.69 -7.26 -1.54
CA ASP A 268 -21.14 -7.07 -1.48
C ASP A 268 -21.56 -5.59 -1.69
N GLN A 269 -20.74 -4.64 -1.25
CA GLN A 269 -21.06 -3.20 -1.26
C GLN A 269 -19.96 -2.38 -1.97
N LEU A 270 -19.65 -2.76 -3.20
CA LEU A 270 -18.57 -2.14 -3.98
C LEU A 270 -19.06 -0.93 -4.80
N VAL A 271 -18.29 0.16 -4.75
CA VAL A 271 -18.33 1.26 -5.71
C VAL A 271 -16.98 1.29 -6.42
N VAL A 272 -16.98 1.20 -7.75
CA VAL A 272 -15.78 1.38 -8.57
C VAL A 272 -15.81 2.79 -9.17
N LYS A 273 -14.71 3.52 -9.01
CA LYS A 273 -14.48 4.82 -9.64
C LYS A 273 -13.16 4.76 -10.40
N GLU A 274 -13.08 5.42 -11.54
CA GLU A 274 -11.92 5.35 -12.44
C GLU A 274 -11.22 6.71 -12.47
N VAL A 275 -9.89 6.67 -12.58
CA VAL A 275 -9.03 7.85 -12.74
C VAL A 275 -8.02 7.55 -13.85
N ASP A 276 -7.86 8.50 -14.78
CA ASP A 276 -6.91 8.44 -15.89
C ASP A 276 -5.48 8.72 -15.40
N ALA A 277 -4.91 7.70 -14.75
CA ALA A 277 -3.57 7.69 -14.18
C ALA A 277 -2.99 6.28 -14.18
N GLY A 278 -1.67 6.19 -14.13
CA GLY A 278 -0.94 4.94 -13.83
C GLY A 278 -0.98 4.58 -12.35
N HIS A 279 -0.16 3.59 -11.98
CA HIS A 279 -0.11 2.99 -10.63
C HIS A 279 -0.07 4.00 -9.48
N TRP A 280 0.71 5.08 -9.62
CA TRP A 280 0.84 6.16 -8.64
C TRP A 280 -0.26 7.23 -8.75
N ALA A 281 -1.53 6.82 -8.86
CA ALA A 281 -2.65 7.74 -9.06
C ALA A 281 -2.73 8.86 -8.00
N LEU A 282 -2.38 8.55 -6.75
CA LEU A 282 -2.35 9.53 -5.65
C LEU A 282 -1.32 10.66 -5.88
N TRP A 283 -0.22 10.38 -6.58
CA TRP A 283 0.81 11.37 -6.91
C TRP A 283 0.52 12.05 -8.25
N LYS A 284 0.05 11.28 -9.24
CA LYS A 284 -0.16 11.77 -10.61
C LYS A 284 -1.38 12.67 -10.72
N LYS A 285 -2.50 12.26 -10.12
CA LYS A 285 -3.80 12.96 -10.20
C LYS A 285 -4.43 13.16 -8.81
N PRO A 286 -3.73 13.80 -7.85
CA PRO A 286 -4.23 13.96 -6.49
C PRO A 286 -5.57 14.69 -6.42
N LYS A 287 -5.82 15.67 -7.28
CA LYS A 287 -7.10 16.40 -7.32
C LYS A 287 -8.27 15.51 -7.70
N GLU A 288 -8.13 14.75 -8.78
CA GLU A 288 -9.17 13.85 -9.30
C GLU A 288 -9.47 12.73 -8.28
N VAL A 289 -8.43 12.14 -7.69
CA VAL A 289 -8.62 11.15 -6.61
C VAL A 289 -9.34 11.79 -5.41
N ASN A 290 -8.97 13.01 -5.01
CA ASN A 290 -9.62 13.69 -3.89
C ASN A 290 -11.08 14.03 -4.13
N GLU A 291 -11.44 14.36 -5.36
CA GLU A 291 -12.83 14.59 -5.76
C GLU A 291 -13.63 13.29 -5.64
N VAL A 292 -13.09 12.17 -6.17
CA VAL A 292 -13.70 10.84 -6.02
C VAL A 292 -13.91 10.47 -4.55
N LEU A 293 -12.89 10.64 -3.71
CA LEU A 293 -12.97 10.36 -2.27
C LEU A 293 -14.01 11.25 -1.58
N ARG A 294 -14.01 12.55 -1.88
CA ARG A 294 -14.94 13.52 -1.30
C ARG A 294 -16.37 13.17 -1.65
N GLU A 295 -16.68 12.98 -2.93
CA GLU A 295 -18.03 12.64 -3.39
C GLU A 295 -18.55 11.37 -2.71
N TRP A 296 -17.70 10.35 -2.61
CA TRP A 296 -18.09 9.10 -1.99
C TRP A 296 -18.35 9.26 -0.49
N LEU A 297 -17.48 9.94 0.24
CA LEU A 297 -17.66 10.22 1.66
C LEU A 297 -18.90 11.09 1.92
N GLU A 298 -19.15 12.10 1.09
CA GLU A 298 -20.36 12.95 1.13
C GLU A 298 -21.63 12.12 0.94
N SER A 299 -21.65 11.24 -0.07
CA SER A 299 -22.80 10.36 -0.34
C SER A 299 -23.15 9.42 0.82
N ARG A 300 -22.21 9.22 1.75
CA ARG A 300 -22.34 8.38 2.94
C ARG A 300 -22.50 9.17 4.24
N ASN A 301 -22.57 10.50 4.17
CA ASN A 301 -22.61 11.40 5.33
C ASN A 301 -21.40 11.23 6.28
N LEU A 302 -20.22 10.96 5.71
CA LEU A 302 -18.97 10.73 6.44
C LEU A 302 -18.05 11.95 6.49
N LEU A 303 -18.44 13.06 5.85
CA LEU A 303 -17.72 14.31 6.05
C LEU A 303 -18.02 14.83 7.45
N TRP A 304 -16.95 15.16 8.17
CA TRP A 304 -17.05 15.75 9.49
C TRP A 304 -17.86 17.05 9.45
N SER A 305 -18.91 17.10 10.28
CA SER A 305 -19.87 18.20 10.31
C SER A 305 -19.50 19.32 11.28
N GLY A 306 -18.29 19.33 11.84
CA GLY A 306 -17.86 20.41 12.74
C GLY A 306 -18.42 20.37 14.15
N LYS A 307 -19.00 19.23 14.59
CA LYS A 307 -19.64 19.07 15.90
C LYS A 307 -18.96 17.99 16.71
#